data_AF-A0A7V9PQ34-F1
#
_entry.id   AF-A0A7V9PQ34-F1
#
_cell.length_a   1.000
_cell.length_b   1.000
_cell.length_c   1.000
_cell.angle_alpha   90.00
_cell.angle_beta   90.00
_cell.angle_gamma   90.00
#
_symmetry.space_group_name_H-M   'P 1'
#
loop_
_entity.id
_entity.type
_entity.pdbx_description
1 polymer ?
#
loop_
_entity_poly.entity_id
_entity_poly.type
_entity_poly.pdbx_seq_one_letter_code
_entity_poly.pdbx_strand_id
1 'polypeptide(L)'
;RMGLGWTHLDADVHVSQFTPPTLRALLTTSGLEVVDVHTVAHGAYLTPRERWTPHHVAHRVKLARNGAFGLRRPHGHEFLRAVARRPR
;
A
#
# COMPACT_ATOMS: atom_id res chain seq x y z
N ARG A 1 -3.64 -20.22 -9.35
CA ARG A 1 -2.47 -19.31 -9.51
C ARG A 1 -2.40 -18.46 -8.24
N MET A 2 -1.51 -18.83 -7.33
CA MET A 2 -1.32 -18.18 -6.03
C MET A 2 -0.76 -16.77 -6.23
N GLY A 3 -1.40 -15.77 -5.61
CA GLY A 3 -0.93 -14.40 -5.57
C GLY A 3 0.45 -14.33 -4.94
N LEU A 4 1.32 -13.50 -5.52
CA LEU A 4 2.69 -13.26 -5.10
C LEU A 4 2.78 -13.11 -3.58
N GLY A 5 3.59 -14.00 -2.98
CA GLY A 5 3.79 -14.11 -1.54
C GLY A 5 3.98 -12.75 -0.89
N TRP A 6 3.01 -12.37 -0.07
CA TRP A 6 3.15 -11.27 0.85
C TRP A 6 4.32 -11.62 1.77
N THR A 7 5.41 -10.86 1.66
CA THR A 7 6.53 -11.02 2.58
C THR A 7 6.02 -10.55 3.93
N HIS A 8 5.81 -11.51 4.83
CA HIS A 8 5.37 -11.27 6.19
C HIS A 8 6.47 -10.44 6.86
N LEU A 9 6.35 -9.11 6.84
CA LEU A 9 7.17 -8.25 7.69
C LEU A 9 6.61 -8.36 9.10
N ASP A 10 7.50 -8.37 10.10
CA ASP A 10 7.10 -8.49 11.49
C ASP A 10 6.12 -7.36 11.88
N ALA A 11 5.18 -7.67 12.78
CA ALA A 11 4.03 -6.81 13.10
C ALA A 11 4.45 -5.45 13.69
N ASP A 12 5.60 -5.39 14.31
CA ASP A 12 6.30 -4.23 14.87
C ASP A 12 6.89 -3.29 13.80
N VAL A 13 7.00 -3.73 12.55
CA VAL A 13 7.46 -2.90 11.42
C VAL A 13 6.28 -2.23 10.68
N HIS A 14 5.04 -2.65 10.98
CA HIS A 14 3.84 -2.06 10.40
C HIS A 14 3.42 -0.81 11.18
N VAL A 15 3.78 0.38 10.67
CA VAL A 15 3.24 1.66 11.18
C VAL A 15 1.72 1.80 10.93
N SER A 16 1.10 0.85 10.24
CA SER A 16 -0.34 0.76 10.04
C SER A 16 -0.82 -0.69 10.20
N GLN A 17 -1.60 -0.96 11.25
CA GLN A 17 -2.18 -2.27 11.60
C GLN A 17 -3.13 -2.87 10.54
N PHE A 18 -3.29 -2.20 9.40
CA PHE A 18 -4.14 -2.65 8.30
C PHE A 18 -3.30 -3.39 7.27
N THR A 19 -3.56 -4.70 7.17
CA THR A 19 -3.07 -5.59 6.12
C THR A 19 -4.19 -5.85 5.09
N PRO A 20 -3.89 -6.32 3.86
CA PRO A 20 -4.91 -6.70 2.89
C PRO A 20 -5.95 -7.69 3.45
N PRO A 21 -5.56 -8.73 4.23
CA PRO A 21 -6.53 -9.59 4.91
C PRO A 21 -7.47 -8.84 5.85
N THR A 22 -6.96 -7.94 6.70
CA THR A 22 -7.81 -7.19 7.64
C THR A 22 -8.74 -6.21 6.93
N LEU A 23 -8.26 -5.56 5.85
CA LEU A 23 -9.11 -4.69 5.03
C LEU A 23 -10.20 -5.48 4.30
N ARG A 24 -9.87 -6.65 3.76
CA ARG A 24 -10.84 -7.54 3.13
C ARG A 24 -11.90 -7.97 4.14
N ALA A 25 -11.49 -8.40 5.33
CA ALA A 25 -12.41 -8.81 6.39
C ALA A 25 -13.36 -7.67 6.76
N LEU A 26 -12.83 -6.47 6.99
CA LEU A 26 -13.63 -5.27 7.30
C LEU A 26 -14.70 -4.99 6.23
N LEU A 27 -14.30 -5.02 4.96
CA LEU A 27 -15.22 -4.77 3.83
C LEU A 27 -16.30 -5.85 3.74
N THR A 28 -15.93 -7.12 3.88
CA THR A 28 -16.90 -8.23 3.91
C THR A 28 -17.89 -8.09 5.07
N THR A 29 -17.41 -7.79 6.28
CA THR A 29 -18.27 -7.60 7.46
C THR A 29 -19.22 -6.41 7.30
N SER A 30 -18.83 -5.39 6.53
CA SER A 30 -19.72 -4.27 6.16
C SER A 30 -20.75 -4.59 5.07
N GLY A 31 -20.81 -5.84 4.60
CA GLY A 31 -21.76 -6.29 3.59
C GLY A 31 -21.35 -5.93 2.16
N LEU A 32 -20.07 -5.66 1.90
CA LEU A 32 -19.55 -5.43 0.55
C LEU A 32 -18.90 -6.69 -0.02
N GLU A 33 -19.03 -6.87 -1.33
CA GLU A 33 -18.28 -7.89 -2.06
C GLU A 33 -16.95 -7.30 -2.54
N VAL A 34 -15.83 -7.82 -2.00
CA VAL A 34 -14.49 -7.36 -2.33
C VAL A 34 -14.04 -7.94 -3.67
N VAL A 35 -13.81 -7.07 -4.66
CA VAL A 35 -13.35 -7.43 -6.01
C VAL A 35 -11.83 -7.56 -6.05
N ASP A 36 -11.12 -6.59 -5.44
CA ASP A 36 -9.66 -6.56 -5.45
C ASP A 36 -9.11 -5.81 -4.22
N VAL A 37 -7.93 -6.21 -3.75
CA VAL A 37 -7.16 -5.52 -2.71
C VAL A 37 -5.67 -5.60 -3.04
N HIS A 38 -5.03 -4.45 -3.17
CA HIS A 38 -3.60 -4.36 -3.46
C HIS A 38 -2.97 -3.17 -2.74
N THR A 39 -1.64 -3.17 -2.63
CA THR A 39 -0.89 -2.04 -2.10
C THR A 39 -0.59 -1.05 -3.20
N VAL A 40 -0.62 0.25 -2.87
CA VAL A 40 -0.28 1.34 -3.79
C VAL A 40 0.68 2.30 -3.11
N ALA A 41 1.64 2.81 -3.88
CA ALA A 41 2.54 3.84 -3.39
C ALA A 41 1.76 5.15 -3.13
N HIS A 42 2.13 5.89 -2.08
CA HIS A 42 1.60 7.23 -1.79
C HIS A 42 1.56 8.16 -3.01
N GLY A 43 2.57 8.07 -3.88
CA GLY A 43 2.67 8.87 -5.10
C GLY A 43 1.53 8.66 -6.11
N ALA A 44 0.77 7.56 -6.03
CA ALA A 44 -0.37 7.30 -6.89
C ALA A 44 -1.51 8.34 -6.71
N TYR A 45 -1.61 8.94 -5.53
CA TYR A 45 -2.66 9.92 -5.19
C TYR A 45 -2.21 11.38 -5.30
N LEU A 46 -0.95 11.64 -5.64
CA LEU A 46 -0.46 13.00 -5.83
C LEU A 46 -0.87 13.53 -7.22
N THR A 47 -1.43 14.73 -7.25
CA THR A 47 -1.65 15.49 -8.49
C THR A 47 -0.32 15.78 -9.19
N PRO A 48 -0.31 16.09 -10.50
CA PRO A 48 0.92 16.41 -11.22
C PRO A 48 1.73 17.54 -10.57
N ARG A 49 1.07 18.57 -10.01
CA ARG A 49 1.74 19.70 -9.34
C ARG A 49 2.38 19.28 -8.02
N GLU A 50 1.68 18.48 -7.21
CA GLU A 50 2.18 18.04 -5.91
C GLU A 50 3.40 17.13 -6.02
N ARG A 51 3.50 16.35 -7.11
CA ARG A 51 4.65 15.48 -7.38
C ARG A 51 5.98 16.24 -7.51
N TRP A 52 5.92 17.53 -7.84
CA TRP A 52 7.11 18.38 -8.03
C TRP A 52 7.43 19.25 -6.82
N THR A 53 6.66 19.18 -5.72
CA THR A 53 7.02 19.94 -4.52
C THR A 53 8.30 19.37 -3.90
N PRO A 54 9.17 20.23 -3.31
CA PRO A 54 10.50 19.81 -2.84
C PRO A 54 10.47 18.61 -1.90
N HIS A 55 9.46 18.54 -1.03
CA HIS A 55 9.25 17.42 -0.12
C HIS A 55 9.05 16.08 -0.85
N HIS A 56 8.17 16.02 -1.87
CA HIS A 56 7.91 14.78 -2.60
C HIS A 56 9.06 14.36 -3.50
N VAL A 57 9.80 15.32 -4.04
CA VAL A 57 11.02 15.06 -4.81
C VAL A 57 12.09 14.45 -3.88
N ALA A 58 12.34 15.07 -2.72
CA ALA A 58 13.28 14.54 -1.72
C ALA A 58 12.87 13.14 -1.25
N HIS A 59 11.57 12.92 -1.01
CA HIS A 59 11.04 11.61 -0.66
C HIS A 59 11.29 10.56 -1.75
N ARG A 60 11.06 10.89 -3.03
CA ARG A 60 11.35 9.99 -4.16
C ARG A 60 12.83 9.63 -4.25
N VAL A 61 13.73 10.60 -4.07
CA VAL A 61 15.18 10.38 -4.09
C VAL A 61 15.58 9.45 -2.93
N LYS A 62 15.04 9.67 -1.73
CA LYS A 62 15.24 8.80 -0.57
C LYS A 62 14.78 7.37 -0.87
N LEU A 63 13.59 7.19 -1.43
CA LEU A 63 13.06 5.87 -1.80
C LEU A 63 13.94 5.16 -2.83
N ALA A 64 14.37 5.86 -3.88
CA ALA A 64 15.24 5.31 -4.91
C ALA A 64 16.60 4.88 -4.34
N ARG A 65 17.18 5.71 -3.47
CA ARG A 65 18.43 5.41 -2.76
C ARG A 65 18.27 4.17 -1.89
N ASN A 66 17.21 4.08 -1.08
CA ASN A 66 16.96 2.93 -0.20
C ASN A 66 16.70 1.63 -0.98
N GLY A 67 15.99 1.71 -2.10
CA GLY A 67 15.78 0.56 -3.00
C GLY A 67 17.08 0.05 -3.64
N ALA A 68 18.03 0.94 -3.92
CA ALA A 68 19.36 0.57 -4.43
C ALA A 68 20.25 -0.12 -3.37
N PHE A 69 20.01 0.12 -2.07
CA PHE A 69 20.74 -0.51 -0.96
C PHE A 69 20.17 -1.90 -0.56
N GLY A 70 19.43 -2.56 -1.44
CA GLY A 70 19.00 -3.95 -1.22
C GLY A 70 17.96 -4.14 -0.12
N LEU A 71 17.44 -3.05 0.47
CA LEU A 71 16.24 -3.09 1.30
C LEU A 71 15.05 -3.37 0.39
N ARG A 72 14.82 -4.65 0.08
CA ARG A 72 13.86 -5.08 -0.95
C ARG A 72 12.43 -4.64 -0.64
N ARG A 73 12.06 -4.34 0.62
CA ARG A 73 10.88 -3.57 1.05
C ARG A 73 10.99 -3.14 2.54
N PRO A 74 11.10 -1.84 2.88
CA PRO A 74 11.01 -1.45 4.30
C PRO A 74 10.17 -0.19 4.59
N HIS A 75 9.29 0.26 3.69
CA HIS A 75 8.59 1.53 3.90
C HIS A 75 7.08 1.33 4.05
N GLY A 76 6.61 1.43 5.29
CA GLY A 76 5.21 1.59 5.72
C GLY A 76 4.54 2.88 5.21
N HIS A 77 4.70 3.17 3.93
CA HIS A 77 4.05 4.25 3.19
C HIS A 77 3.30 3.72 1.96
N GLU A 78 3.02 2.41 1.96
CA GLU A 78 2.11 1.78 1.02
C GLU A 78 0.69 1.92 1.58
N PHE A 79 -0.18 2.57 0.84
CA PHE A 79 -1.60 2.56 1.14
C PHE A 79 -2.20 1.23 0.70
N LEU A 80 -3.23 0.78 1.39
CA LEU A 80 -4.10 -0.26 0.89
C LEU A 80 -5.19 0.36 0.02
N ARG A 81 -5.35 -0.18 -1.18
CA ARG A 81 -6.48 0.13 -2.05
C ARG A 81 -7.34 -1.11 -2.19
N ALA A 82 -8.64 -0.93 -2.01
CA ALA A 82 -9.63 -1.95 -2.29
C ALA A 82 -10.63 -1.47 -3.33
N VAL A 83 -11.10 -2.40 -4.16
CA VAL A 83 -12.26 -2.24 -5.03
C VAL A 83 -13.33 -3.18 -4.52
N ALA A 84 -14.50 -2.65 -4.18
CA ALA A 84 -15.61 -3.43 -3.67
C ALA A 84 -16.93 -2.97 -4.30
N ARG A 85 -17.92 -3.84 -4.32
CA ARG A 85 -19.26 -3.56 -4.87
C ARG A 85 -20.34 -3.97 -3.88
N ARG A 86 -21.54 -3.41 -4.07
CA ARG A 86 -22.73 -3.89 -3.34
C ARG A 86 -23.08 -5.30 -3.85
N PRO A 87 -23.47 -6.22 -2.96
CA PRO A 87 -24.03 -7.51 -3.35
C PRO A 87 -25.27 -7.28 -4.21
N ARG A 88 -25.46 -8.13 -5.22
CA ARG A 88 -26.68 -8.15 -6.04
C ARG A 88 -27.82 -8.84 -5.30
#